data_AF-A0A6C0F523-F1
#
_entry.id   AF-A0A6C0F523-F1
#
_cell.length_a   1.000
_cell.length_b   1.000
_cell.length_c   1.000
_cell.angle_alpha   90.00
_cell.angle_beta   90.00
_cell.angle_gamma   90.00
#
_symmetry.space_group_name_H-M   'P 1'
#
loop_
_entity.id
_entity.type
_entity.pdbx_description
1 polymer ?
#
loop_
_entity_poly.entity_id
_entity_poly.type
_entity_poly.pdbx_seq_one_letter_code
_entity_poly.pdbx_strand_id
1 'polypeptide(L)'
;MEKLQVQLAKEFTHGMSGSRNDTTAYKQPPLGWYMSEKFDGYRALFKYNSEGVGEFYSRAGKRFMAPEWFLDAMPSHRLLGDNILDGELWAGRDNFQAMGIVRKKIPIAEEWTRIQYQVYDITNSSGTFTERLKQLYQIVHNNTKIWDYRKRKSQIESPYRNLESPLIAAEQIPVKTINDLTHYYKQILDAGGEGIMLKHPIMPYSHGRSSYMLKYKPVFDREAIIIDHKQGEGKYKGMLGAFVCRPLINHDTYMTVDMDDNHIFTLSGMDDSIRSSYLQTHPVDTVITYECSGYTDKGKPRFGRYLRIREDVVIKQISNDSTESLKRVKEIFKTLETHYQSVQDTFRAKSYRTVNLALRNIQSDAQLTDGSLQKVKGIGSGTLDKIRSILETGTCEAYEKIKLSQNSPKQDFLKIHGVGVQKANSLVKQGFKSIQDLREKGQDHLNDVQKLGLHYYEDIQQRIPYKEIVQHEIYLKQVLHSVDKDAELTIAGSYRRKKPTSGDIDLLVKGKTKKTYELFVKQLISQGYLVCTFANGSKKFMGMGILQGCKVNRRIDIMYTKPQEYPFAILYFTGSSEFNQRMRSEVLQTGLSINEYSLKDANTKQPVKHVFHTEKDIFDYLQYEYVEPWDRKS
;
A
#
# COMPACT_ATOMS: atom_id res chain seq x y z
N MET A 1 -32.99 -27.84 -11.26
CA MET A 1 -31.74 -27.62 -12.02
C MET A 1 -30.72 -28.62 -11.54
N GLU A 2 -30.25 -29.47 -12.43
CA GLU A 2 -29.26 -30.51 -12.12
C GLU A 2 -27.87 -29.88 -11.96
N LYS A 3 -27.11 -30.28 -10.94
CA LYS A 3 -25.74 -29.80 -10.75
C LYS A 3 -24.88 -30.36 -11.87
N LEU A 4 -24.15 -29.48 -12.58
CA LEU A 4 -23.20 -29.92 -13.59
C LEU A 4 -22.03 -30.65 -12.91
N GLN A 5 -21.65 -31.79 -13.48
CA GLN A 5 -20.68 -32.70 -12.88
C GLN A 5 -19.25 -32.21 -13.16
N VAL A 6 -18.64 -31.54 -12.19
CA VAL A 6 -17.28 -30.98 -12.31
C VAL A 6 -16.29 -31.67 -11.37
N GLN A 7 -15.02 -31.72 -11.79
CA GLN A 7 -13.90 -32.15 -10.95
C GLN A 7 -13.55 -31.04 -9.95
N LEU A 8 -13.30 -31.40 -8.70
CA LEU A 8 -12.92 -30.48 -7.62
C LEU A 8 -11.56 -30.87 -7.06
N ALA A 9 -10.71 -29.88 -6.79
CA ALA A 9 -9.35 -30.14 -6.34
C ALA A 9 -9.27 -30.46 -4.84
N LYS A 10 -8.27 -31.28 -4.47
CA LYS A 10 -7.75 -31.40 -3.09
C LYS A 10 -6.61 -30.41 -2.85
N GLU A 11 -6.25 -30.19 -1.59
CA GLU A 11 -5.07 -29.39 -1.26
C GLU A 11 -3.79 -30.19 -1.54
N PHE A 12 -2.76 -29.52 -2.07
CA PHE A 12 -1.41 -30.07 -2.19
C PHE A 12 -0.58 -29.72 -0.95
N THR A 13 0.10 -30.72 -0.40
CA THR A 13 1.10 -30.53 0.65
C THR A 13 2.40 -31.21 0.23
N HIS A 14 3.54 -30.63 0.61
CA HIS A 14 4.85 -31.25 0.35
C HIS A 14 4.90 -32.66 0.95
N GLY A 15 5.40 -33.62 0.18
CA GLY A 15 5.49 -35.03 0.59
C GLY A 15 4.16 -35.80 0.60
N MET A 16 3.07 -35.24 0.07
CA MET A 16 1.81 -35.98 0.00
C MET A 16 1.91 -37.21 -0.91
N SER A 17 1.37 -38.33 -0.45
CA SER A 17 1.19 -39.50 -1.29
C SER A 17 0.02 -39.30 -2.24
N GLY A 18 0.15 -39.69 -3.52
CA GLY A 18 -0.98 -39.73 -4.44
C GLY A 18 -2.02 -40.80 -4.07
N SER A 19 -2.96 -41.03 -4.97
CA SER A 19 -4.03 -42.00 -4.74
C SER A 19 -3.47 -43.41 -4.57
N ARG A 20 -3.93 -44.16 -3.57
CA ARG A 20 -3.54 -45.58 -3.39
C ARG A 20 -3.93 -46.46 -4.58
N ASN A 21 -4.92 -46.03 -5.36
CA ASN A 21 -5.40 -46.74 -6.54
C ASN A 21 -4.64 -46.35 -7.82
N ASP A 22 -3.66 -45.46 -7.73
CA ASP A 22 -2.84 -45.03 -8.85
C ASP A 22 -1.56 -45.85 -8.92
N THR A 23 -1.50 -46.75 -9.90
CA THR A 23 -0.35 -47.62 -10.16
C THR A 23 0.57 -47.06 -11.24
N THR A 24 0.35 -45.82 -11.68
CA THR A 24 1.09 -45.23 -12.81
C THR A 24 2.44 -44.65 -12.38
N ALA A 25 3.27 -44.25 -13.35
CA ALA A 25 4.53 -43.56 -13.09
C ALA A 25 4.34 -42.19 -12.39
N TYR A 26 3.12 -41.65 -12.40
CA TYR A 26 2.77 -40.35 -11.85
C TYR A 26 2.09 -40.44 -10.47
N LYS A 27 2.12 -41.63 -9.84
CA LYS A 27 1.47 -41.89 -8.54
C LYS A 27 1.89 -40.95 -7.41
N GLN A 28 3.05 -40.29 -7.52
CA GLN A 28 3.53 -39.31 -6.54
C GLN A 28 3.51 -37.89 -7.14
N PRO A 29 2.62 -37.00 -6.70
CA PRO A 29 2.69 -35.59 -7.08
C PRO A 29 3.92 -34.91 -6.43
N PRO A 30 4.46 -33.84 -7.02
CA PRO A 30 3.98 -33.16 -8.22
C PRO A 30 4.76 -33.55 -9.50
N LEU A 31 5.79 -34.39 -9.41
CA LEU A 31 6.68 -34.66 -10.55
C LEU A 31 5.93 -35.34 -11.70
N GLY A 32 6.10 -34.81 -12.91
CA GLY A 32 5.42 -35.26 -14.13
C GLY A 32 3.95 -34.83 -14.24
N TRP A 33 3.39 -34.16 -13.24
CA TRP A 33 2.06 -33.55 -13.32
C TRP A 33 2.11 -32.23 -14.08
N TYR A 34 0.96 -31.77 -14.57
CA TYR A 34 0.85 -30.45 -15.16
C TYR A 34 0.52 -29.40 -14.10
N MET A 35 1.24 -28.29 -14.09
CA MET A 35 0.92 -27.11 -13.30
C MET A 35 0.33 -26.00 -14.17
N SER A 36 -0.60 -25.22 -13.61
CA SER A 36 -1.14 -24.00 -14.21
C SER A 36 -1.49 -22.97 -13.14
N GLU A 37 -1.67 -21.71 -13.52
CA GLU A 37 -2.20 -20.69 -12.61
C GLU A 37 -3.56 -21.14 -12.03
N LYS A 38 -3.74 -20.90 -10.73
CA LYS A 38 -5.04 -20.96 -10.09
C LYS A 38 -5.67 -19.57 -10.21
N PHE A 39 -6.61 -19.45 -11.13
CA PHE A 39 -7.41 -18.23 -11.27
C PHE A 39 -8.30 -18.02 -10.04
N ASP A 40 -8.64 -16.75 -9.83
CA ASP A 40 -9.46 -16.22 -8.74
C ASP A 40 -10.78 -15.64 -9.29
N GLY A 41 -11.36 -16.22 -10.33
CA GLY A 41 -12.60 -15.79 -10.98
C GLY A 41 -13.83 -16.65 -10.65
N TYR A 42 -14.83 -16.61 -11.54
CA TYR A 42 -15.99 -17.51 -11.45
C TYR A 42 -15.84 -18.67 -12.42
N ARG A 43 -15.71 -19.88 -11.88
CA ARG A 43 -15.74 -21.10 -12.69
C ARG A 43 -17.02 -21.16 -13.53
N ALA A 44 -16.84 -21.36 -14.82
CA ALA A 44 -17.91 -21.44 -15.80
C ALA A 44 -17.68 -22.62 -16.74
N LEU A 45 -18.79 -23.19 -17.19
CA LEU A 45 -18.85 -24.23 -18.19
C LEU A 45 -19.51 -23.66 -19.43
N PHE A 46 -18.90 -23.82 -20.60
CA PHE A 46 -19.49 -23.39 -21.87
C PHE A 46 -19.91 -24.62 -22.68
N LYS A 47 -21.16 -24.66 -23.12
CA LYS A 47 -21.71 -25.72 -23.96
C LYS A 47 -22.87 -25.21 -24.82
N TYR A 48 -23.21 -25.99 -25.83
CA TYR A 48 -24.44 -25.81 -26.59
C TYR A 48 -25.61 -26.52 -25.91
N ASN A 49 -26.78 -25.88 -25.92
CA ASN A 49 -28.03 -26.52 -25.51
C ASN A 49 -28.64 -27.31 -26.68
N SER A 50 -29.76 -27.99 -26.45
CA SER A 50 -30.46 -28.79 -27.47
C SER A 50 -30.96 -27.99 -28.68
N GLU A 51 -31.06 -26.67 -28.55
CA GLU A 51 -31.46 -25.75 -29.62
C GLU A 51 -30.26 -25.19 -30.40
N GLY A 52 -29.03 -25.61 -30.06
CA GLY A 52 -27.82 -25.12 -30.71
C GLY A 52 -27.41 -23.71 -30.28
N VAL A 53 -27.86 -23.24 -29.10
CA VAL A 53 -27.44 -21.96 -28.51
C VAL A 53 -26.31 -22.18 -27.50
N GLY A 54 -25.21 -21.45 -27.66
CA GLY A 54 -24.05 -21.51 -26.76
C GLY A 54 -24.28 -20.73 -25.47
N GLU A 55 -24.06 -21.35 -24.32
CA GLU A 55 -24.39 -20.77 -23.02
C GLU A 55 -23.32 -21.08 -21.96
N PHE A 56 -23.17 -20.14 -21.02
CA PHE A 56 -22.31 -20.29 -19.84
C PHE A 56 -23.11 -20.73 -18.62
N TYR A 57 -22.57 -21.71 -17.89
CA TYR A 57 -23.16 -22.24 -16.66
C TYR A 57 -22.17 -22.26 -15.51
N SER A 58 -22.62 -21.86 -14.32
CA SER A 58 -21.90 -22.10 -13.07
C SER A 58 -21.94 -23.58 -12.68
N ARG A 59 -21.06 -23.98 -11.76
CA ARG A 59 -21.09 -25.32 -11.12
C ARG A 59 -22.46 -25.70 -10.55
N ALA A 60 -23.22 -24.72 -10.05
CA ALA A 60 -24.55 -24.97 -9.48
C ALA A 60 -25.64 -25.17 -10.55
N GLY A 61 -25.28 -25.17 -11.84
CA GLY A 61 -26.22 -25.25 -12.95
C GLY A 61 -26.91 -23.92 -13.26
N LYS A 62 -26.52 -22.82 -12.62
CA LYS A 62 -27.08 -21.48 -12.90
C LYS A 62 -26.40 -20.86 -14.11
N ARG A 63 -27.18 -20.38 -15.08
CA ARG A 63 -26.71 -19.67 -16.28
C ARG A 63 -26.06 -18.32 -15.94
N PHE A 64 -24.96 -18.01 -16.61
CA PHE A 64 -24.37 -16.66 -16.66
C PHE A 64 -24.90 -15.94 -17.91
N MET A 65 -25.36 -14.70 -17.72
CA MET A 65 -25.85 -13.87 -18.82
C MET A 65 -24.67 -13.10 -19.41
N ALA A 66 -24.09 -13.62 -20.49
CA ALA A 66 -23.01 -12.97 -21.23
C ALA A 66 -23.59 -12.10 -22.37
N PRO A 67 -22.97 -10.96 -22.71
CA PRO A 67 -23.39 -10.14 -23.85
C PRO A 67 -23.13 -10.86 -25.17
N GLU A 68 -23.89 -10.49 -26.20
CA GLU A 68 -23.89 -11.16 -27.51
C GLU A 68 -22.50 -11.23 -28.13
N TRP A 69 -21.74 -10.13 -28.15
CA TRP A 69 -20.38 -10.10 -28.70
C TRP A 69 -19.43 -11.10 -28.03
N PHE A 70 -19.64 -11.38 -26.73
CA PHE A 70 -18.80 -12.29 -25.96
C PHE A 70 -19.17 -13.75 -26.25
N LEU A 71 -20.46 -14.04 -26.44
CA LEU A 71 -20.93 -15.35 -26.90
C LEU A 71 -20.43 -15.64 -28.32
N ASP A 72 -20.46 -14.63 -29.18
CA ASP A 72 -19.94 -14.67 -30.55
C ASP A 72 -18.43 -14.94 -30.64
N ALA A 73 -17.71 -14.64 -29.56
CA ALA A 73 -16.29 -14.92 -29.44
C ALA A 73 -15.99 -16.37 -29.03
N MET A 74 -17.00 -17.15 -28.66
CA MET A 74 -16.84 -18.55 -28.27
C MET A 74 -16.83 -19.50 -29.47
N PRO A 75 -16.33 -20.74 -29.32
CA PRO A 75 -16.25 -21.69 -30.41
C PRO A 75 -17.64 -22.03 -30.95
N SER A 76 -17.81 -21.91 -32.27
CA SER A 76 -19.04 -22.31 -32.96
C SER A 76 -19.42 -23.77 -32.68
N HIS A 77 -20.70 -24.13 -32.80
CA HIS A 77 -21.19 -25.49 -32.61
C HIS A 77 -20.45 -26.52 -33.49
N ARG A 78 -20.11 -26.15 -34.72
CA ARG A 78 -19.32 -27.01 -35.62
C ARG A 78 -17.91 -27.29 -35.08
N LEU A 79 -17.29 -26.33 -34.39
CA LEU A 79 -15.95 -26.46 -33.85
C LEU A 79 -15.95 -27.15 -32.48
N LEU A 80 -16.94 -26.84 -31.63
CA LEU A 80 -17.03 -27.37 -30.28
C LEU A 80 -17.65 -28.77 -30.24
N GLY A 81 -18.64 -29.05 -31.10
CA GLY A 81 -19.48 -30.24 -31.03
C GLY A 81 -20.17 -30.34 -29.67
N ASP A 82 -20.26 -31.56 -29.14
CA ASP A 82 -20.84 -31.86 -27.83
C ASP A 82 -19.89 -31.57 -26.66
N ASN A 83 -18.67 -31.09 -26.91
CA ASN A 83 -17.69 -30.86 -25.85
C ASN A 83 -18.14 -29.73 -24.91
N ILE A 84 -17.92 -29.92 -23.61
CA ILE A 84 -18.20 -28.93 -22.58
C ILE A 84 -16.87 -28.38 -22.08
N LEU A 85 -16.59 -27.11 -22.40
CA LEU A 85 -15.38 -26.43 -21.94
C LEU A 85 -15.49 -26.13 -20.45
N ASP A 86 -14.43 -26.44 -19.70
CA ASP A 86 -14.26 -26.09 -18.29
C ASP A 86 -13.24 -24.99 -18.15
N GLY A 87 -13.63 -23.91 -17.49
CA GLY A 87 -12.77 -22.75 -17.37
C GLY A 87 -13.21 -21.79 -16.28
N GLU A 88 -12.59 -20.63 -16.30
CA GLU A 88 -12.87 -19.54 -15.36
C GLU A 88 -13.13 -18.24 -16.13
N LEU A 89 -14.28 -17.62 -15.86
CA LEU A 89 -14.48 -16.22 -16.23
C LEU A 89 -13.63 -15.37 -15.28
N TRP A 90 -12.72 -14.57 -15.82
CA TRP A 90 -11.64 -13.94 -15.07
C TRP A 90 -11.33 -12.53 -15.58
N ALA A 91 -11.12 -11.57 -14.68
CA ALA A 91 -10.89 -10.15 -15.00
C ALA A 91 -9.41 -9.72 -14.85
N GLY A 92 -8.50 -10.68 -14.71
CA GLY A 92 -7.10 -10.42 -14.34
C GLY A 92 -6.87 -10.49 -12.83
N ARG A 93 -5.59 -10.47 -12.44
CA ARG A 93 -5.13 -10.55 -11.04
C ARG A 93 -5.58 -9.36 -10.22
N ASP A 94 -5.80 -9.58 -8.92
CA ASP A 94 -6.28 -8.57 -7.95
C ASP A 94 -7.62 -7.89 -8.31
N ASN A 95 -8.36 -8.43 -9.27
CA ASN A 95 -9.61 -7.85 -9.77
C ASN A 95 -10.85 -8.68 -9.41
N PHE A 96 -10.77 -9.57 -8.42
CA PHE A 96 -11.92 -10.39 -8.00
C PHE A 96 -13.17 -9.56 -7.66
N GLN A 97 -13.00 -8.37 -7.08
CA GLN A 97 -14.14 -7.47 -6.79
C GLN A 97 -14.86 -7.02 -8.06
N ALA A 98 -14.14 -6.86 -9.17
CA ALA A 98 -14.74 -6.55 -10.47
C ALA A 98 -15.54 -7.75 -11.05
N MET A 99 -15.34 -8.97 -10.54
CA MET A 99 -16.06 -10.16 -11.04
C MET A 99 -17.55 -10.16 -10.70
N GLY A 100 -18.07 -9.18 -9.95
CA GLY A 100 -19.52 -8.95 -9.83
C GLY A 100 -20.23 -8.77 -11.19
N ILE A 101 -19.50 -8.35 -12.22
CA ILE A 101 -19.97 -8.15 -13.61
C ILE A 101 -20.65 -9.40 -14.16
N VAL A 102 -20.02 -10.58 -14.03
CA VAL A 102 -20.51 -11.80 -14.68
C VAL A 102 -21.78 -12.36 -14.01
N ARG A 103 -22.13 -11.84 -12.83
CA ARG A 103 -23.31 -12.25 -12.05
C ARG A 103 -24.55 -11.39 -12.30
N LYS A 104 -24.43 -10.30 -13.06
CA LYS A 104 -25.56 -9.43 -13.38
C LYS A 104 -26.61 -10.20 -14.18
N LYS A 105 -27.90 -9.96 -13.89
CA LYS A 105 -29.01 -10.55 -14.65
C LYS A 105 -29.12 -9.97 -16.06
N ILE A 106 -28.81 -8.69 -16.19
CA ILE A 106 -28.74 -7.98 -17.47
C ILE A 106 -27.27 -7.59 -17.66
N PRO A 107 -26.56 -8.18 -18.63
CA PRO A 107 -25.16 -7.84 -18.87
C PRO A 107 -25.03 -6.45 -19.47
N ILE A 108 -23.96 -5.75 -19.09
CA ILE A 108 -23.53 -4.49 -19.72
C ILE A 108 -22.33 -4.83 -20.58
N ALA A 109 -22.46 -4.71 -21.90
CA ALA A 109 -21.50 -5.25 -22.86
C ALA A 109 -20.09 -4.69 -22.70
N GLU A 110 -19.97 -3.42 -22.33
CA GLU A 110 -18.71 -2.69 -22.13
C GLU A 110 -17.94 -3.20 -20.90
N GLU A 111 -18.64 -3.65 -19.86
CA GLU A 111 -18.00 -4.16 -18.64
C GLU A 111 -17.30 -5.51 -18.86
N TRP A 112 -17.74 -6.27 -19.88
CA TRP A 112 -17.19 -7.56 -20.25
C TRP A 112 -15.90 -7.47 -21.08
N THR A 113 -15.51 -6.27 -21.53
CA THR A 113 -14.31 -6.05 -22.36
C THR A 113 -13.00 -6.45 -21.67
N ARG A 114 -12.99 -6.48 -20.33
CA ARG A 114 -11.87 -6.94 -19.49
C ARG A 114 -11.98 -8.40 -19.04
N ILE A 115 -13.08 -9.07 -19.35
CA ILE A 115 -13.31 -10.45 -18.94
C ILE A 115 -12.69 -11.38 -19.98
N GLN A 116 -11.99 -12.39 -19.49
CA GLN A 116 -11.47 -13.50 -20.26
C GLN A 116 -12.14 -14.79 -19.79
N TYR A 117 -12.26 -15.76 -20.68
CA TYR A 117 -12.65 -17.12 -20.35
C TYR A 117 -11.41 -18.02 -20.47
N GLN A 118 -10.78 -18.25 -19.32
CA GLN A 118 -9.57 -19.06 -19.17
C GLN A 118 -9.94 -20.54 -19.07
N VAL A 119 -9.89 -21.27 -20.18
CA VAL A 119 -10.28 -22.68 -20.26
C VAL A 119 -9.11 -23.60 -19.99
N TYR A 120 -9.34 -24.68 -19.25
CA TYR A 120 -8.29 -25.58 -18.80
C TYR A 120 -8.60 -27.07 -18.92
N ASP A 121 -9.84 -27.47 -19.26
CA ASP A 121 -10.19 -28.88 -19.53
C ASP A 121 -11.48 -29.00 -20.37
N ILE A 122 -11.81 -30.23 -20.78
CA ILE A 122 -13.08 -30.64 -21.39
C ILE A 122 -13.72 -31.69 -20.48
N THR A 123 -14.92 -31.43 -19.96
CA THR A 123 -15.47 -32.24 -18.85
C THR A 123 -16.05 -33.59 -19.25
N ASN A 124 -16.47 -33.75 -20.50
CA ASN A 124 -17.24 -34.89 -21.00
C ASN A 124 -16.50 -35.73 -22.04
N SER A 125 -15.19 -35.54 -22.19
CA SER A 125 -14.36 -36.39 -23.04
C SER A 125 -13.82 -37.58 -22.23
N SER A 126 -13.86 -38.78 -22.84
CA SER A 126 -13.43 -40.05 -22.21
C SER A 126 -11.91 -40.25 -22.19
N GLY A 127 -11.15 -39.38 -22.86
CA GLY A 127 -9.69 -39.46 -22.93
C GLY A 127 -8.97 -39.03 -21.66
N THR A 128 -7.66 -39.26 -21.65
CA THR A 128 -6.71 -38.79 -20.63
C THR A 128 -6.65 -37.26 -20.56
N PHE A 129 -6.16 -36.68 -19.45
CA PHE A 129 -6.02 -35.22 -19.36
C PHE A 129 -5.15 -34.65 -20.48
N THR A 130 -4.03 -35.29 -20.85
CA THR A 130 -3.18 -34.84 -21.96
C THR A 130 -3.88 -34.87 -23.32
N GLU A 131 -4.71 -35.89 -23.60
CA GLU A 131 -5.50 -35.95 -24.84
C GLU A 131 -6.56 -34.84 -24.88
N ARG A 132 -7.29 -34.64 -23.78
CA ARG A 132 -8.28 -33.55 -23.65
C ARG A 132 -7.63 -32.18 -23.78
N LEU A 133 -6.44 -32.00 -23.20
CA LEU A 133 -5.66 -30.77 -23.30
C LEU A 133 -5.24 -30.48 -24.75
N LYS A 134 -4.78 -31.49 -25.49
CA LYS A 134 -4.46 -31.35 -26.92
C LYS A 134 -5.69 -30.92 -27.73
N GLN A 135 -6.83 -31.54 -27.48
CA GLN A 135 -8.10 -31.18 -28.11
C GLN A 135 -8.52 -29.74 -27.75
N LEU A 136 -8.41 -29.36 -26.48
CA LEU A 136 -8.71 -28.01 -25.99
C LEU A 136 -7.87 -26.94 -26.70
N TYR A 137 -6.55 -27.15 -26.77
CA TYR A 137 -5.64 -26.22 -27.46
C TYR A 137 -5.98 -26.09 -28.95
N GLN A 138 -6.38 -27.19 -29.61
CA GLN A 138 -6.80 -27.14 -31.01
C GLN A 138 -8.10 -26.33 -31.21
N ILE A 139 -9.08 -26.51 -30.31
CA ILE A 139 -10.34 -25.75 -30.33
C ILE A 139 -10.06 -24.27 -30.15
N VAL A 140 -9.29 -23.90 -29.12
CA VAL A 140 -8.98 -22.49 -28.83
C VAL A 140 -8.18 -21.86 -29.97
N HIS A 141 -7.16 -22.53 -30.49
CA HIS A 141 -6.36 -22.04 -31.62
C HIS A 141 -7.19 -21.78 -32.87
N ASN A 142 -8.06 -22.73 -33.25
CA ASN A 142 -8.95 -22.56 -34.39
C ASN A 142 -9.97 -21.44 -34.16
N ASN A 143 -10.50 -21.32 -32.94
CA ASN A 143 -11.42 -20.25 -32.59
C ASN A 143 -10.77 -18.87 -32.68
N THR A 144 -9.55 -18.72 -32.17
CA THR A 144 -8.79 -17.45 -32.26
C THR A 144 -8.58 -17.02 -33.72
N LYS A 145 -8.26 -17.97 -34.62
CA LYS A 145 -8.17 -17.67 -36.06
C LYS A 145 -9.49 -17.20 -36.66
N ILE A 146 -10.61 -17.81 -36.25
CA ILE A 146 -11.95 -17.41 -36.68
C ILE A 146 -12.26 -16.00 -36.15
N TRP A 147 -11.96 -15.71 -34.88
CA TRP A 147 -12.11 -14.39 -34.28
C TRP A 147 -11.32 -13.32 -35.06
N ASP A 148 -10.04 -13.56 -35.33
CA ASP A 148 -9.19 -12.64 -36.08
C ASP A 148 -9.64 -12.46 -37.54
N TYR A 149 -10.20 -13.51 -38.16
CA TYR A 149 -10.83 -13.39 -39.48
C TYR A 149 -12.08 -12.51 -39.44
N ARG A 150 -13.00 -12.73 -38.49
CA ARG A 150 -14.23 -11.96 -38.31
C ARG A 150 -13.93 -10.48 -38.04
N LYS A 151 -12.91 -10.19 -37.21
CA LYS A 151 -12.42 -8.82 -36.97
C LYS A 151 -12.00 -8.13 -38.27
N ARG A 152 -11.18 -8.80 -39.10
CA ARG A 152 -10.73 -8.25 -40.39
C ARG A 152 -11.86 -8.03 -41.40
N LYS A 153 -12.92 -8.83 -41.33
CA LYS A 153 -14.12 -8.68 -42.18
C LYS A 153 -15.16 -7.71 -41.61
N SER A 154 -14.87 -7.02 -40.50
CA SER A 154 -15.81 -6.12 -39.82
C SER A 154 -17.14 -6.81 -39.45
N GLN A 155 -17.10 -8.11 -39.18
CA GLN A 155 -18.25 -8.90 -38.70
C GLN A 155 -18.40 -8.85 -37.16
N ILE A 156 -17.64 -7.98 -36.51
CA ILE A 156 -17.68 -7.67 -35.08
C ILE A 156 -17.73 -6.15 -34.98
N GLU A 157 -18.66 -5.63 -34.18
CA GLU A 157 -18.86 -4.20 -34.01
C GLU A 157 -17.72 -3.54 -33.21
N SER A 158 -17.54 -2.23 -33.41
CA SER A 158 -16.68 -1.40 -32.57
C SER A 158 -17.36 -1.14 -31.22
N PRO A 159 -16.66 -1.15 -30.07
CA PRO A 159 -15.20 -1.24 -29.90
C PRO A 159 -14.64 -2.68 -29.85
N TYR A 160 -15.50 -3.70 -29.82
CA TYR A 160 -15.11 -5.09 -29.55
C TYR A 160 -14.17 -5.68 -30.61
N ARG A 161 -14.27 -5.22 -31.86
CA ARG A 161 -13.36 -5.61 -32.94
C ARG A 161 -11.89 -5.26 -32.70
N ASN A 162 -11.58 -4.40 -31.73
CA ASN A 162 -10.21 -4.04 -31.36
C ASN A 162 -9.64 -4.93 -30.24
N LEU A 163 -10.43 -5.87 -29.70
CA LEU A 163 -10.04 -6.74 -28.61
C LEU A 163 -9.38 -8.03 -29.12
N GLU A 164 -8.51 -8.59 -28.29
CA GLU A 164 -8.06 -9.98 -28.46
C GLU A 164 -9.21 -10.95 -28.17
N SER A 165 -9.05 -12.21 -28.58
CA SER A 165 -10.05 -13.25 -28.29
C SER A 165 -10.20 -13.39 -26.77
N PRO A 166 -11.41 -13.24 -26.20
CA PRO A 166 -11.64 -13.48 -24.78
C PRO A 166 -11.53 -14.97 -24.42
N LEU A 167 -11.66 -15.90 -25.36
CA LEU A 167 -11.40 -17.32 -25.13
C LEU A 167 -9.90 -17.58 -25.15
N ILE A 168 -9.35 -18.02 -24.01
CA ILE A 168 -7.92 -18.25 -23.82
C ILE A 168 -7.72 -19.63 -23.16
N ALA A 169 -6.79 -20.42 -23.69
CA ALA A 169 -6.40 -21.66 -23.03
C ALA A 169 -5.40 -21.35 -21.92
N ALA A 170 -5.72 -21.75 -20.69
CA ALA A 170 -4.83 -21.63 -19.56
C ALA A 170 -3.60 -22.49 -19.77
N GLU A 171 -2.42 -21.87 -19.70
CA GLU A 171 -1.14 -22.55 -19.89
C GLU A 171 -0.98 -23.73 -18.92
N GLN A 172 -0.63 -24.91 -19.45
CA GLN A 172 -0.34 -26.11 -18.67
C GLN A 172 1.12 -26.52 -18.89
N ILE A 173 1.92 -26.51 -17.83
CA ILE A 173 3.37 -26.78 -17.88
C ILE A 173 3.67 -28.07 -17.13
N PRO A 174 4.39 -29.05 -17.72
CA PRO A 174 4.79 -30.24 -16.97
C PRO A 174 5.83 -29.88 -15.90
N VAL A 175 5.61 -30.34 -14.67
CA VAL A 175 6.54 -30.20 -13.55
C VAL A 175 7.68 -31.20 -13.72
N LYS A 176 8.84 -30.72 -14.17
CA LYS A 176 10.04 -31.57 -14.35
C LYS A 176 10.83 -31.71 -13.05
N THR A 177 10.91 -30.62 -12.27
CA THR A 177 11.58 -30.59 -10.98
C THR A 177 10.76 -29.85 -9.92
N ILE A 178 11.08 -30.07 -8.63
CA ILE A 178 10.48 -29.31 -7.53
C ILE A 178 10.85 -27.82 -7.59
N ASN A 179 12.03 -27.49 -8.11
CA ASN A 179 12.44 -26.11 -8.30
C ASN A 179 11.57 -25.41 -9.35
N ASP A 180 11.18 -26.08 -10.43
CA ASP A 180 10.28 -25.50 -11.44
C ASP A 180 8.92 -25.15 -10.83
N LEU A 181 8.38 -26.05 -10.03
CA LEU A 181 7.13 -25.82 -9.30
C LEU A 181 7.27 -24.65 -8.32
N THR A 182 8.34 -24.61 -7.54
CA THR A 182 8.58 -23.55 -6.55
C THR A 182 8.77 -22.19 -7.23
N HIS A 183 9.52 -22.14 -8.33
CA HIS A 183 9.75 -20.93 -9.10
C HIS A 183 8.46 -20.41 -9.75
N TYR A 184 7.72 -21.29 -10.44
CA TYR A 184 6.45 -20.92 -11.06
C TYR A 184 5.42 -20.47 -10.01
N TYR A 185 5.31 -21.21 -8.90
CA TYR A 185 4.45 -20.83 -7.78
C TYR A 185 4.79 -19.44 -7.25
N LYS A 186 6.08 -19.18 -6.99
CA LYS A 186 6.54 -17.86 -6.52
C LYS A 186 6.26 -16.77 -7.56
N GLN A 187 6.51 -17.03 -8.84
CA GLN A 187 6.22 -16.08 -9.92
C GLN A 187 4.74 -15.71 -9.98
N ILE A 188 3.84 -16.69 -9.82
CA ILE A 188 2.39 -16.44 -9.78
C ILE A 188 2.03 -15.58 -8.56
N LEU A 189 2.55 -15.89 -7.37
CA LEU A 189 2.29 -15.11 -6.16
C LEU A 189 2.84 -13.68 -6.24
N ASP A 190 4.09 -13.51 -6.69
CA ASP A 190 4.76 -12.21 -6.84
C ASP A 190 4.01 -11.30 -7.83
N ALA A 191 3.28 -11.90 -8.77
CA ALA A 191 2.47 -11.19 -9.73
C ALA A 191 0.99 -11.01 -9.32
N GLY A 192 0.61 -11.41 -8.09
CA GLY A 192 -0.74 -11.22 -7.53
C GLY A 192 -1.73 -12.38 -7.78
N GLY A 193 -1.26 -13.55 -8.20
CA GLY A 193 -2.11 -14.73 -8.42
C GLY A 193 -2.44 -15.50 -7.14
N GLU A 194 -3.53 -16.29 -7.14
CA GLU A 194 -4.00 -17.00 -5.93
C GLU A 194 -3.12 -18.23 -5.57
N GLY A 195 -2.40 -18.78 -6.54
CA GLY A 195 -1.60 -19.99 -6.39
C GLY A 195 -1.60 -20.80 -7.70
N ILE A 196 -1.35 -22.10 -7.60
CA ILE A 196 -1.28 -22.99 -8.76
C ILE A 196 -2.21 -24.20 -8.63
N MET A 197 -2.61 -24.74 -9.77
CA MET A 197 -3.33 -26.00 -9.90
C MET A 197 -2.37 -27.06 -10.40
N LEU A 198 -2.49 -28.30 -9.90
CA LEU A 198 -1.75 -29.46 -10.38
C LEU A 198 -2.72 -30.50 -10.90
N LYS A 199 -2.47 -31.05 -12.09
CA LYS A 199 -3.33 -32.03 -12.75
C LYS A 199 -2.55 -33.27 -13.17
N HIS A 200 -3.09 -34.42 -12.84
CA HIS A 200 -2.52 -35.71 -13.21
C HIS A 200 -2.61 -35.89 -14.74
N PRO A 201 -1.53 -36.30 -15.43
CA PRO A 201 -1.48 -36.27 -16.90
C PRO A 201 -2.40 -37.28 -17.58
N ILE A 202 -2.57 -38.47 -16.98
CA ILE A 202 -3.24 -39.59 -17.65
C ILE A 202 -4.57 -40.04 -17.04
N MET A 203 -5.03 -39.42 -15.95
CA MET A 203 -6.30 -39.85 -15.33
C MET A 203 -7.50 -39.21 -16.05
N PRO A 204 -8.64 -39.93 -16.14
CA PRO A 204 -9.85 -39.40 -16.73
C PRO A 204 -10.41 -38.25 -15.89
N TYR A 205 -11.23 -37.41 -16.51
CA TYR A 205 -11.99 -36.40 -15.79
C TYR A 205 -12.92 -37.11 -14.78
N SER A 206 -12.95 -36.63 -13.55
CA SER A 206 -13.73 -37.27 -12.48
C SER A 206 -14.71 -36.28 -11.86
N HIS A 207 -15.87 -36.76 -11.47
CA HIS A 207 -16.91 -35.91 -10.89
C HIS A 207 -16.73 -35.82 -9.37
N GLY A 208 -16.75 -34.59 -8.84
CA GLY A 208 -16.55 -34.33 -7.43
C GLY A 208 -15.07 -34.19 -7.03
N ARG A 209 -14.78 -34.33 -5.74
CA ARG A 209 -13.44 -34.07 -5.21
C ARG A 209 -12.48 -35.20 -5.55
N SER A 210 -11.43 -34.87 -6.31
CA SER A 210 -10.51 -35.83 -6.89
C SER A 210 -9.10 -35.64 -6.34
N SER A 211 -8.38 -36.74 -6.11
CA SER A 211 -6.94 -36.71 -5.83
C SER A 211 -6.09 -36.43 -7.06
N TYR A 212 -6.67 -36.50 -8.26
CA TYR A 212 -5.96 -36.28 -9.53
C TYR A 212 -5.95 -34.81 -9.98
N MET A 213 -6.55 -33.94 -9.17
CA MET A 213 -6.47 -32.49 -9.32
C MET A 213 -6.20 -31.89 -7.95
N LEU A 214 -5.10 -31.15 -7.84
CA LEU A 214 -4.67 -30.54 -6.59
C LEU A 214 -4.56 -29.03 -6.78
N LYS A 215 -4.64 -28.29 -5.68
CA LYS A 215 -4.39 -26.85 -5.65
C LYS A 215 -3.32 -26.58 -4.59
N TYR A 216 -2.40 -25.70 -4.92
CA TYR A 216 -1.33 -25.28 -4.02
C TYR A 216 -1.37 -23.76 -3.90
N LYS A 217 -1.67 -23.28 -2.70
CA LYS A 217 -1.81 -21.85 -2.39
C LYS A 217 -1.32 -21.55 -0.98
N PRO A 218 -1.05 -20.28 -0.64
CA PRO A 218 -0.69 -19.91 0.71
C PRO A 218 -1.81 -20.29 1.67
N VAL A 219 -1.45 -20.97 2.75
CA VAL A 219 -2.33 -21.26 3.86
C VAL A 219 -1.78 -20.52 5.07
N PHE A 220 -2.65 -19.82 5.78
CA PHE A 220 -2.29 -19.09 7.00
C PHE A 220 -2.91 -19.81 8.19
N ASP A 221 -2.08 -20.21 9.15
CA ASP A 221 -2.53 -20.67 10.45
C ASP A 221 -2.66 -19.49 11.42
N ARG A 222 -3.63 -19.59 12.31
CA ARG A 222 -3.99 -18.56 13.30
C ARG A 222 -4.52 -19.22 14.54
N GLU A 223 -4.57 -18.45 15.62
CA GLU A 223 -5.06 -18.89 16.91
C GLU A 223 -6.45 -18.35 17.20
N ALA A 224 -7.24 -19.18 17.88
CA ALA A 224 -8.57 -18.83 18.32
C ALA A 224 -8.85 -19.47 19.68
N ILE A 225 -9.77 -18.89 20.43
CA ILE A 225 -10.30 -19.48 21.66
C ILE A 225 -11.71 -20.01 21.39
N ILE A 226 -11.99 -21.23 21.86
CA ILE A 226 -13.33 -21.82 21.78
C ILE A 226 -14.23 -21.10 22.78
N ILE A 227 -15.34 -20.55 22.30
CA ILE A 227 -16.33 -19.86 23.13
C ILE A 227 -17.65 -20.62 23.25
N ASP A 228 -17.95 -21.53 22.31
CA ASP A 228 -19.15 -22.37 22.32
C ASP A 228 -18.99 -23.58 21.37
N HIS A 229 -19.92 -24.53 21.42
CA HIS A 229 -19.95 -25.73 20.60
C HIS A 229 -21.28 -25.86 19.85
N LYS A 230 -21.21 -25.97 18.52
CA LYS A 230 -22.39 -26.22 17.70
C LYS A 230 -22.63 -27.71 17.52
N GLN A 231 -23.85 -28.16 17.83
CA GLN A 231 -24.27 -29.56 17.64
C GLN A 231 -24.27 -29.98 16.16
N GLY A 232 -23.90 -31.22 15.91
CA GLY A 232 -23.90 -31.82 14.57
C GLY A 232 -25.29 -32.23 14.12
N GLU A 233 -25.47 -32.28 12.79
CA GLU A 233 -26.70 -32.72 12.13
C GLU A 233 -26.43 -33.98 11.28
N GLY A 234 -27.50 -34.70 10.92
CA GLY A 234 -27.40 -35.91 10.09
C GLY A 234 -26.54 -37.00 10.75
N LYS A 235 -25.49 -37.46 10.07
CA LYS A 235 -24.56 -38.49 10.58
C LYS A 235 -23.77 -38.06 11.83
N TYR A 236 -23.75 -36.76 12.15
CA TYR A 236 -23.09 -36.21 13.33
C TYR A 236 -24.08 -35.79 14.42
N LYS A 237 -25.34 -36.24 14.35
CA LYS A 237 -26.34 -35.94 15.37
C LYS A 237 -25.91 -36.49 16.72
N GLY A 238 -25.91 -35.64 17.76
CA GLY A 238 -25.41 -35.97 19.10
C GLY A 238 -23.89 -35.88 19.26
N MET A 239 -23.17 -35.42 18.24
CA MET A 239 -21.72 -35.19 18.25
C MET A 239 -21.43 -33.71 17.92
N LEU A 240 -20.18 -33.28 18.08
CA LEU A 240 -19.78 -31.93 17.67
C LEU A 240 -20.01 -31.73 16.16
N GLY A 241 -20.69 -30.66 15.80
CA GLY A 241 -20.81 -30.17 14.42
C GLY A 241 -19.67 -29.22 14.08
N ALA A 242 -19.48 -28.18 14.89
CA ALA A 242 -18.45 -27.16 14.71
C ALA A 242 -18.04 -26.53 16.05
N PHE A 243 -16.79 -26.10 16.18
CA PHE A 243 -16.40 -25.18 17.25
C PHE A 243 -16.89 -23.77 16.90
N VAL A 244 -17.38 -23.02 17.89
CA VAL A 244 -17.64 -21.58 17.78
C VAL A 244 -16.51 -20.86 18.49
N CYS A 245 -15.85 -19.94 17.79
CA CYS A 245 -14.56 -19.40 18.23
C CYS A 245 -14.49 -17.88 18.10
N ARG A 246 -13.62 -17.29 18.93
CA ARG A 246 -13.11 -15.93 18.75
C ARG A 246 -11.67 -15.96 18.27
N PRO A 247 -11.27 -15.06 17.35
CA PRO A 247 -9.87 -14.90 17.00
C PRO A 247 -9.04 -14.49 18.23
N LEU A 248 -7.77 -14.89 18.24
CA LEU A 248 -6.76 -14.32 19.14
C LEU A 248 -5.87 -13.34 18.38
N ILE A 249 -5.52 -12.24 19.04
CA ILE A 249 -4.60 -11.21 18.54
C ILE A 249 -3.22 -11.49 19.15
N ASN A 250 -2.19 -11.62 18.32
CA ASN A 250 -0.83 -11.95 18.74
C ASN A 250 -0.05 -10.67 19.10
N HIS A 251 0.51 -10.61 20.32
CA HIS A 251 1.37 -9.54 20.83
C HIS A 251 2.81 -10.00 21.08
N ASP A 252 3.29 -10.97 20.28
CA ASP A 252 4.60 -11.62 20.34
C ASP A 252 4.78 -12.55 21.56
N THR A 253 4.67 -12.00 22.77
CA THR A 253 4.89 -12.75 24.03
C THR A 253 3.61 -13.26 24.70
N TYR A 254 2.45 -12.80 24.25
CA TYR A 254 1.13 -13.23 24.74
C TYR A 254 0.06 -12.94 23.68
N MET A 255 -1.14 -13.46 23.91
CA MET A 255 -2.30 -13.18 23.06
C MET A 255 -3.43 -12.50 23.83
N THR A 256 -4.30 -11.80 23.11
CA THR A 256 -5.54 -11.24 23.67
C THR A 256 -6.73 -11.74 22.85
N VAL A 257 -7.88 -11.87 23.50
CA VAL A 257 -9.12 -12.26 22.82
C VAL A 257 -9.65 -11.09 22.00
N ASP A 258 -10.02 -11.34 20.75
CA ASP A 258 -10.77 -10.38 19.95
C ASP A 258 -12.23 -10.30 20.46
N MET A 259 -12.55 -9.15 21.05
CA MET A 259 -13.85 -8.90 21.67
C MET A 259 -14.93 -8.43 20.68
N ASP A 260 -14.62 -8.29 19.37
CA ASP A 260 -15.66 -7.96 18.38
C ASP A 260 -16.54 -9.18 18.08
N ASP A 261 -17.81 -9.10 18.48
CA ASP A 261 -18.83 -10.14 18.22
C ASP A 261 -19.03 -10.41 16.72
N ASN A 262 -18.75 -9.41 15.87
CA ASN A 262 -18.82 -9.58 14.41
C ASN A 262 -17.77 -10.54 13.89
N HIS A 263 -16.70 -10.79 14.65
CA HIS A 263 -15.63 -11.69 14.26
C HIS A 263 -15.86 -13.13 14.73
N ILE A 264 -16.90 -13.41 15.51
CA ILE A 264 -17.22 -14.80 15.90
C ILE A 264 -17.45 -15.68 14.68
N PHE A 265 -16.77 -16.83 14.63
CA PHE A 265 -16.83 -17.76 13.50
C PHE A 265 -16.93 -19.21 13.95
N THR A 266 -17.27 -20.10 13.01
CA THR A 266 -17.34 -21.54 13.26
C THR A 266 -16.22 -22.28 12.53
N LEU A 267 -15.58 -23.23 13.21
CA LEU A 267 -14.55 -24.10 12.64
C LEU A 267 -15.07 -25.51 12.38
N SER A 268 -14.70 -26.03 11.22
CA SER A 268 -14.89 -27.43 10.82
C SER A 268 -13.54 -28.17 10.84
N GLY A 269 -13.47 -29.40 10.32
CA GLY A 269 -12.18 -30.09 10.12
C GLY A 269 -11.78 -31.10 11.20
N MET A 270 -12.55 -31.22 12.28
CA MET A 270 -12.37 -32.25 13.30
C MET A 270 -12.70 -33.65 12.76
N ASP A 271 -11.94 -34.65 13.21
CA ASP A 271 -12.21 -36.07 12.97
C ASP A 271 -13.31 -36.61 13.92
N ASP A 272 -13.71 -37.86 13.70
CA ASP A 272 -14.83 -38.48 14.44
C ASP A 272 -14.48 -38.75 15.93
N SER A 273 -13.19 -38.88 16.26
CA SER A 273 -12.71 -39.03 17.64
C SER A 273 -12.95 -37.73 18.42
N ILE A 274 -12.44 -36.62 17.91
CA ILE A 274 -12.65 -35.28 18.50
C ILE A 274 -14.13 -34.97 18.58
N ARG A 275 -14.92 -35.30 17.54
CA ARG A 275 -16.37 -35.01 17.53
C ARG A 275 -17.15 -35.73 18.62
N SER A 276 -16.67 -36.91 19.03
CA SER A 276 -17.33 -37.73 20.07
C SER A 276 -16.93 -37.29 21.48
N SER A 277 -15.72 -36.75 21.66
CA SER A 277 -15.14 -36.47 22.99
C SER A 277 -14.93 -34.99 23.30
N TYR A 278 -15.41 -34.08 22.45
CA TYR A 278 -15.05 -32.66 22.48
C TYR A 278 -15.33 -31.94 23.81
N LEU A 279 -16.35 -32.34 24.57
CA LEU A 279 -16.65 -31.73 25.86
C LEU A 279 -15.53 -31.96 26.88
N GLN A 280 -14.83 -33.08 26.76
CA GLN A 280 -13.70 -33.43 27.62
C GLN A 280 -12.37 -32.91 27.04
N THR A 281 -12.18 -33.02 25.72
CA THR A 281 -10.89 -32.71 25.09
C THR A 281 -10.73 -31.28 24.63
N HIS A 282 -11.84 -30.57 24.36
CA HIS A 282 -11.86 -29.20 23.84
C HIS A 282 -12.97 -28.38 24.52
N PRO A 283 -12.98 -28.24 25.85
CA PRO A 283 -13.95 -27.41 26.55
C PRO A 283 -13.86 -25.94 26.09
N VAL A 284 -14.88 -25.15 26.44
CA VAL A 284 -14.82 -23.68 26.31
C VAL A 284 -13.53 -23.17 26.97
N ASP A 285 -12.97 -22.10 26.42
CA ASP A 285 -11.68 -21.49 26.75
C ASP A 285 -10.44 -22.24 26.26
N THR A 286 -10.61 -23.36 25.56
CA THR A 286 -9.49 -24.06 24.92
C THR A 286 -8.96 -23.23 23.75
N VAL A 287 -7.65 -22.96 23.74
CA VAL A 287 -6.97 -22.29 22.64
C VAL A 287 -6.60 -23.32 21.58
N ILE A 288 -6.90 -22.98 20.33
CA ILE A 288 -6.69 -23.85 19.17
C ILE A 288 -6.02 -23.09 18.04
N THR A 289 -5.25 -23.81 17.23
CA THR A 289 -4.77 -23.34 15.94
C THR A 289 -5.74 -23.79 14.84
N TYR A 290 -6.04 -22.90 13.91
CA TYR A 290 -6.86 -23.18 12.73
C TYR A 290 -6.20 -22.63 11.47
N GLU A 291 -6.44 -23.29 10.33
CA GLU A 291 -6.07 -22.79 9.00
C GLU A 291 -7.24 -22.06 8.34
N CYS A 292 -6.97 -20.99 7.59
CA CYS A 292 -7.97 -20.35 6.74
C CYS A 292 -7.38 -19.82 5.43
N SER A 293 -8.24 -19.57 4.45
CA SER A 293 -7.82 -19.02 3.14
C SER A 293 -8.10 -17.53 3.00
N GLY A 294 -7.90 -16.77 4.08
CA GLY A 294 -8.17 -15.34 4.19
C GLY A 294 -9.51 -15.00 4.87
N TYR A 295 -9.90 -13.72 4.88
CA TYR A 295 -11.03 -13.21 5.64
C TYR A 295 -12.18 -12.69 4.74
N THR A 296 -13.38 -12.61 5.31
CA THR A 296 -14.51 -11.85 4.75
C THR A 296 -14.36 -10.36 5.06
N ASP A 297 -15.13 -9.50 4.40
CA ASP A 297 -15.14 -8.04 4.65
C ASP A 297 -15.48 -7.67 6.11
N LYS A 298 -16.09 -8.61 6.84
CA LYS A 298 -16.43 -8.51 8.27
C LYS A 298 -15.43 -9.25 9.17
N GLY A 299 -14.20 -9.49 8.74
CA GLY A 299 -13.15 -10.10 9.57
C GLY A 299 -13.30 -11.58 9.89
N LYS A 300 -14.34 -12.28 9.39
CA LYS A 300 -14.49 -13.74 9.63
C LYS A 300 -13.58 -14.57 8.73
N PRO A 301 -12.87 -15.59 9.24
CA PRO A 301 -12.04 -16.46 8.42
C PRO A 301 -12.87 -17.29 7.43
N ARG A 302 -12.40 -17.36 6.18
CA ARG A 302 -13.02 -18.14 5.10
C ARG A 302 -12.47 -19.56 5.10
N PHE A 303 -13.39 -20.52 5.10
CA PHE A 303 -13.10 -21.96 5.09
C PHE A 303 -12.21 -22.41 6.25
N GLY A 304 -12.44 -21.85 7.45
CA GLY A 304 -11.68 -22.18 8.65
C GLY A 304 -11.73 -23.68 9.00
N ARG A 305 -10.56 -24.26 9.26
CA ARG A 305 -10.43 -25.66 9.70
C ARG A 305 -9.55 -25.77 10.93
N TYR A 306 -10.04 -26.49 11.92
CA TYR A 306 -9.30 -26.87 13.12
C TYR A 306 -8.04 -27.68 12.76
N LEU A 307 -6.94 -27.38 13.44
CA LEU A 307 -5.68 -28.13 13.34
C LEU A 307 -5.30 -28.84 14.65
N ARG A 308 -5.13 -28.08 15.74
CA ARG A 308 -4.62 -28.60 17.03
C ARG A 308 -4.97 -27.70 18.22
N ILE A 309 -4.89 -28.23 19.44
CA ILE A 309 -4.89 -27.48 20.70
C ILE A 309 -3.54 -26.78 20.90
N ARG A 310 -3.55 -25.65 21.60
CA ARG A 310 -2.38 -24.89 22.05
C ARG A 310 -2.46 -24.64 23.55
N GLU A 311 -1.59 -25.29 24.31
CA GLU A 311 -1.48 -25.12 25.77
C GLU A 311 -0.39 -24.12 26.17
N ASP A 312 0.45 -23.73 25.21
CA ASP A 312 1.60 -22.83 25.37
C ASP A 312 1.25 -21.34 25.25
N VAL A 313 0.00 -21.00 24.95
CA VAL A 313 -0.44 -19.63 24.69
C VAL A 313 -0.95 -18.97 25.97
N VAL A 314 -0.30 -17.87 26.37
CA VAL A 314 -0.75 -17.03 27.49
C VAL A 314 -1.75 -15.98 26.99
N ILE A 315 -2.99 -16.02 27.50
CA ILE A 315 -3.99 -14.98 27.23
C ILE A 315 -3.93 -13.90 28.33
N LYS A 316 -3.74 -12.64 27.94
CA LYS A 316 -3.85 -11.48 28.87
C LYS A 316 -5.12 -10.69 28.59
N GLN A 317 -5.69 -10.08 29.63
CA GLN A 317 -6.77 -9.10 29.46
C GLN A 317 -6.19 -7.74 29.09
N ILE A 318 -6.82 -7.06 28.12
CA ILE A 318 -6.41 -5.72 27.70
C ILE A 318 -6.73 -4.75 28.85
N SER A 319 -5.71 -4.12 29.43
CA SER A 319 -5.90 -2.95 30.28
C SER A 319 -6.32 -1.77 29.39
N ASN A 320 -7.47 -1.16 29.69
CA ASN A 320 -8.08 -0.08 28.89
C ASN A 320 -7.21 1.19 28.69
N ASP A 321 -6.06 1.29 29.36
CA ASP A 321 -5.13 2.44 29.32
C ASP A 321 -3.89 2.23 28.45
N SER A 322 -3.74 1.10 27.75
CA SER A 322 -2.62 0.90 26.82
C SER A 322 -2.69 1.89 25.65
N THR A 323 -1.53 2.39 25.22
CA THR A 323 -1.38 3.31 24.07
C THR A 323 -0.35 2.82 23.05
N GLU A 324 0.15 1.60 23.20
CA GLU A 324 1.30 1.11 22.45
C GLU A 324 0.96 0.83 20.99
N SER A 325 -0.21 0.22 20.76
CA SER A 325 -0.73 -0.01 19.41
C SER A 325 -1.10 1.32 18.73
N LEU A 326 -1.68 2.26 19.47
CA LEU A 326 -2.01 3.60 19.01
C LEU A 326 -0.75 4.38 18.60
N LYS A 327 0.32 4.29 19.39
CA LYS A 327 1.63 4.87 19.05
C LYS A 327 2.15 4.31 17.73
N ARG A 328 2.13 2.98 17.57
CA ARG A 328 2.57 2.30 16.34
C ARG A 328 1.77 2.72 15.11
N VAL A 329 0.44 2.75 15.23
CA VAL A 329 -0.45 3.21 14.15
C VAL A 329 -0.14 4.66 13.78
N LYS A 330 -0.01 5.56 14.77
CA LYS A 330 0.35 6.97 14.53
C LYS A 330 1.71 7.10 13.84
N GLU A 331 2.70 6.31 14.24
CA GLU A 331 4.04 6.34 13.65
C GLU A 331 4.03 5.88 12.18
N ILE A 332 3.40 4.74 11.88
CA ILE A 332 3.33 4.21 10.52
C ILE A 332 2.59 5.17 9.58
N PHE A 333 1.44 5.69 10.00
CA PHE A 333 0.70 6.66 9.19
C PHE A 333 1.45 7.99 9.04
N LYS A 334 2.29 8.37 10.02
CA LYS A 334 3.19 9.50 9.86
C LYS A 334 4.26 9.25 8.80
N THR A 335 4.87 8.07 8.78
CA THR A 335 5.85 7.70 7.75
C THR A 335 5.22 7.66 6.36
N LEU A 336 4.00 7.12 6.22
CA LEU A 336 3.24 7.12 4.97
C LEU A 336 3.02 8.56 4.46
N GLU A 337 2.55 9.47 5.32
CA GLU A 337 2.35 10.88 4.97
C GLU A 337 3.66 11.53 4.48
N THR A 338 4.74 11.38 5.25
CA THR A 338 6.04 11.99 4.94
C THR A 338 6.64 11.44 3.64
N HIS A 339 6.51 10.14 3.39
CA HIS A 339 7.00 9.56 2.14
C HIS A 339 6.25 10.12 0.93
N TYR A 340 4.90 10.13 0.95
CA TYR A 340 4.14 10.62 -0.19
C TYR A 340 4.30 12.13 -0.42
N GLN A 341 4.60 12.90 0.64
CA GLN A 341 5.08 14.29 0.50
C GLN A 341 6.42 14.36 -0.24
N SER A 342 7.39 13.51 0.12
CA SER A 342 8.73 13.50 -0.50
C SER A 342 8.72 13.14 -1.99
N VAL A 343 7.81 12.26 -2.42
CA VAL A 343 7.66 11.87 -3.82
C VAL A 343 6.66 12.74 -4.59
N GLN A 344 6.21 13.85 -4.00
CA GLN A 344 5.29 14.83 -4.59
C GLN A 344 3.91 14.25 -5.00
N ASP A 345 3.47 13.16 -4.38
CA ASP A 345 2.11 12.63 -4.52
C ASP A 345 1.17 13.37 -3.56
N THR A 346 0.71 14.53 -4.00
CA THR A 346 -0.11 15.44 -3.20
C THR A 346 -1.45 14.84 -2.77
N PHE A 347 -2.01 13.92 -3.57
CA PHE A 347 -3.29 13.29 -3.30
C PHE A 347 -3.17 12.31 -2.13
N ARG A 348 -2.21 11.38 -2.19
CA ARG A 348 -1.98 10.41 -1.11
C ARG A 348 -1.45 11.08 0.15
N ALA A 349 -0.55 12.06 0.02
CA ALA A 349 -0.08 12.85 1.14
C ALA A 349 -1.24 13.54 1.89
N LYS A 350 -2.19 14.15 1.18
CA LYS A 350 -3.37 14.80 1.78
C LYS A 350 -4.30 13.78 2.45
N SER A 351 -4.48 12.61 1.84
CA SER A 351 -5.25 11.51 2.43
C SER A 351 -4.66 11.06 3.77
N TYR A 352 -3.36 10.74 3.82
CA TYR A 352 -2.70 10.32 5.06
C TYR A 352 -2.61 11.43 6.11
N ARG A 353 -2.44 12.69 5.70
CA ARG A 353 -2.54 13.84 6.61
C ARG A 353 -3.91 13.92 7.28
N THR A 354 -4.99 13.67 6.53
CA THR A 354 -6.35 13.65 7.08
C THR A 354 -6.51 12.53 8.11
N VAL A 355 -5.95 11.35 7.84
CA VAL A 355 -5.92 10.24 8.81
C VAL A 355 -5.11 10.59 10.06
N ASN A 356 -3.90 11.17 9.90
CA ASN A 356 -3.08 11.58 11.04
C ASN A 356 -3.78 12.61 11.93
N LEU A 357 -4.55 13.53 11.34
CA LEU A 357 -5.38 14.48 12.11
C LEU A 357 -6.50 13.77 12.87
N ALA A 358 -7.18 12.81 12.23
CA ALA A 358 -8.21 11.99 12.87
C ALA A 358 -7.65 11.16 14.05
N LEU A 359 -6.49 10.52 13.88
CA LEU A 359 -5.84 9.72 14.91
C LEU A 359 -5.39 10.52 16.14
N ARG A 360 -5.20 11.84 16.04
CA ARG A 360 -4.85 12.70 17.20
C ARG A 360 -5.93 12.72 18.27
N ASN A 361 -7.19 12.53 17.89
CA ASN A 361 -8.33 12.57 18.81
C ASN A 361 -8.56 11.22 19.53
N ILE A 362 -7.80 10.18 19.15
CA ILE A 362 -7.83 8.86 19.77
C ILE A 362 -6.81 8.85 20.92
N GLN A 363 -7.27 8.41 22.09
CA GLN A 363 -6.54 8.50 23.36
C GLN A 363 -5.96 7.15 23.83
N SER A 364 -6.58 6.03 23.48
CA SER A 364 -6.13 4.70 23.91
C SER A 364 -6.33 3.63 22.86
N ASP A 365 -5.68 2.47 23.06
CA ASP A 365 -5.78 1.30 22.20
C ASP A 365 -7.22 0.75 22.16
N ALA A 366 -8.00 0.91 23.24
CA ALA A 366 -9.41 0.51 23.31
C ALA A 366 -10.30 1.24 22.28
N GLN A 367 -9.86 2.40 21.78
CA GLN A 367 -10.57 3.18 20.76
C GLN A 367 -10.15 2.83 19.33
N LEU A 368 -9.23 1.88 19.13
CA LEU A 368 -8.78 1.40 17.82
C LEU A 368 -9.64 0.26 17.26
N THR A 369 -10.94 0.28 17.54
CA THR A 369 -11.90 -0.67 16.97
C THR A 369 -12.50 -0.15 15.67
N ASP A 370 -12.95 -1.04 14.79
CA ASP A 370 -13.59 -0.60 13.54
C ASP A 370 -14.85 0.23 13.79
N GLY A 371 -15.64 -0.14 14.79
CA GLY A 371 -16.88 0.57 15.14
C GLY A 371 -16.64 1.99 15.64
N SER A 372 -15.55 2.24 16.38
CA SER A 372 -15.16 3.58 16.80
C SER A 372 -14.53 4.36 15.64
N LEU A 373 -13.63 3.73 14.88
CA LEU A 373 -12.86 4.36 13.82
C LEU A 373 -13.69 4.72 12.59
N GLN A 374 -14.70 3.92 12.21
CA GLN A 374 -15.63 4.22 11.10
C GLN A 374 -16.42 5.51 11.32
N LYS A 375 -16.67 5.88 12.58
CA LYS A 375 -17.37 7.12 12.94
C LYS A 375 -16.46 8.35 12.85
N VAL A 376 -15.14 8.15 12.73
CA VAL A 376 -14.17 9.24 12.67
C VAL A 376 -14.07 9.78 11.24
N LYS A 377 -14.47 11.04 11.06
CA LYS A 377 -14.39 11.74 9.78
C LYS A 377 -12.94 11.73 9.25
N GLY A 378 -12.74 11.16 8.07
CA GLY A 378 -11.42 11.02 7.43
C GLY A 378 -10.82 9.62 7.48
N ILE A 379 -11.42 8.69 8.23
CA ILE A 379 -11.05 7.27 8.24
C ILE A 379 -12.09 6.49 7.43
N GLY A 380 -11.71 6.07 6.21
CA GLY A 380 -12.54 5.20 5.34
C GLY A 380 -12.14 3.73 5.43
N SER A 381 -12.86 2.86 4.71
CA SER A 381 -12.61 1.40 4.66
C SER A 381 -11.14 1.04 4.39
N GLY A 382 -10.54 1.62 3.35
CA GLY A 382 -9.14 1.35 3.02
C GLY A 382 -8.11 1.86 4.04
N THR A 383 -8.49 2.78 4.94
CA THR A 383 -7.67 3.21 6.08
C THR A 383 -7.84 2.24 7.24
N LEU A 384 -9.08 1.79 7.49
CA LEU A 384 -9.39 0.78 8.51
C LEU A 384 -8.62 -0.51 8.25
N ASP A 385 -8.60 -1.01 7.01
CA ASP A 385 -7.87 -2.23 6.66
C ASP A 385 -6.37 -2.11 6.95
N LYS A 386 -5.79 -0.91 6.77
CA LYS A 386 -4.39 -0.65 7.12
C LYS A 386 -4.19 -0.60 8.64
N ILE A 387 -5.10 0.05 9.37
CA ILE A 387 -5.06 0.07 10.84
C ILE A 387 -5.17 -1.36 11.38
N ARG A 388 -6.14 -2.16 10.91
CA ARG A 388 -6.28 -3.59 11.26
C ARG A 388 -5.00 -4.36 10.99
N SER A 389 -4.44 -4.24 9.78
CA SER A 389 -3.17 -4.86 9.42
C SER A 389 -2.07 -4.48 10.41
N ILE A 390 -1.98 -3.20 10.80
CA ILE A 390 -0.96 -2.72 11.75
C ILE A 390 -1.18 -3.31 13.15
N LEU A 391 -2.43 -3.44 13.59
CA LEU A 391 -2.77 -4.04 14.87
C LEU A 391 -2.47 -5.55 14.90
N GLU A 392 -2.76 -6.25 13.80
CA GLU A 392 -2.59 -7.70 13.68
C GLU A 392 -1.15 -8.13 13.43
N THR A 393 -0.42 -7.39 12.61
CA THR A 393 0.91 -7.80 12.08
C THR A 393 2.04 -6.86 12.50
N GLY A 394 1.71 -5.77 13.20
CA GLY A 394 2.66 -4.70 13.49
C GLY A 394 2.97 -3.79 12.30
N THR A 395 2.42 -4.06 11.10
CA THR A 395 2.74 -3.33 9.87
C THR A 395 1.58 -3.29 8.86
N CYS A 396 1.73 -2.61 7.72
CA CYS A 396 0.83 -2.74 6.58
C CYS A 396 1.59 -2.74 5.26
N GLU A 397 1.01 -3.35 4.22
CA GLU A 397 1.63 -3.48 2.90
C GLU A 397 2.14 -2.15 2.32
N ALA A 398 1.36 -1.07 2.47
CA ALA A 398 1.76 0.25 2.02
C ALA A 398 3.03 0.75 2.74
N TYR A 399 3.15 0.45 4.03
CA TYR A 399 4.32 0.79 4.83
C TYR A 399 5.52 -0.12 4.51
N GLU A 400 5.32 -1.42 4.29
CA GLU A 400 6.39 -2.33 3.88
C GLU A 400 6.92 -2.03 2.48
N LYS A 401 6.05 -1.72 1.50
CA LYS A 401 6.48 -1.22 0.19
C LYS A 401 7.33 0.04 0.32
N ILE A 402 6.95 0.93 1.23
CA ILE A 402 7.74 2.12 1.52
C ILE A 402 9.04 1.75 2.20
N LYS A 403 9.08 0.85 3.20
CA LYS A 403 10.33 0.37 3.83
C LYS A 403 11.28 -0.26 2.81
N LEU A 404 10.78 -1.09 1.91
CA LEU A 404 11.56 -1.66 0.80
C LEU A 404 12.07 -0.57 -0.15
N SER A 405 11.27 0.48 -0.39
CA SER A 405 11.70 1.67 -1.14
C SER A 405 12.56 2.65 -0.32
N GLN A 406 12.58 2.55 1.01
CA GLN A 406 13.41 3.33 1.93
C GLN A 406 14.78 2.68 2.12
N ASN A 407 14.86 1.36 1.95
CA ASN A 407 16.12 0.65 1.66
C ASN A 407 16.63 0.95 0.23
N SER A 408 15.96 1.84 -0.52
CA SER A 408 16.52 2.41 -1.75
C SER A 408 17.52 3.51 -1.39
N PRO A 409 18.72 3.53 -2.02
CA PRO A 409 19.71 4.60 -1.90
C PRO A 409 19.11 5.99 -2.19
N LYS A 410 17.99 6.04 -2.93
CA LYS A 410 17.24 7.25 -3.26
C LYS A 410 16.91 8.11 -2.04
N GLN A 411 16.46 7.51 -0.94
CA GLN A 411 16.02 8.29 0.23
C GLN A 411 17.21 8.96 0.91
N ASP A 412 18.35 8.28 0.95
CA ASP A 412 19.57 8.87 1.48
C ASP A 412 20.13 9.93 0.53
N PHE A 413 19.99 9.75 -0.79
CA PHE A 413 20.41 10.77 -1.76
C PHE A 413 19.55 12.04 -1.68
N LEU A 414 18.25 11.92 -1.41
CA LEU A 414 17.35 13.05 -1.21
C LEU A 414 17.70 13.91 0.02
N LYS A 415 18.43 13.33 0.98
CA LYS A 415 18.92 14.04 2.17
C LYS A 415 20.18 14.87 1.90
N ILE A 416 20.82 14.73 0.73
CA ILE A 416 21.97 15.53 0.32
C ILE A 416 21.49 16.92 -0.12
N HIS A 417 22.06 17.99 0.46
CA HIS A 417 21.69 19.35 0.05
C HIS A 417 21.94 19.58 -1.45
N GLY A 418 20.95 20.15 -2.13
CA GLY A 418 21.00 20.37 -3.58
C GLY A 418 20.63 19.16 -4.45
N VAL A 419 20.33 17.99 -3.86
CA VAL A 419 19.85 16.81 -4.60
C VAL A 419 18.32 16.70 -4.51
N GLY A 420 17.64 16.93 -5.63
CA GLY A 420 16.20 16.72 -5.77
C GLY A 420 15.82 15.34 -6.32
N VAL A 421 14.53 15.05 -6.42
CA VAL A 421 13.97 13.74 -6.87
C VAL A 421 14.55 13.27 -8.19
N GLN A 422 14.66 14.16 -9.18
CA GLN A 422 15.20 13.83 -10.50
C GLN A 422 16.68 13.38 -10.41
N LYS A 423 17.48 14.10 -9.63
CA LYS A 423 18.90 13.78 -9.45
C LYS A 423 19.08 12.49 -8.65
N ALA A 424 18.32 12.30 -7.57
CA ALA A 424 18.35 11.08 -6.77
C ALA A 424 17.99 9.84 -7.62
N ASN A 425 16.93 9.93 -8.46
CA ASN A 425 16.57 8.86 -9.40
C ASN A 425 17.69 8.58 -10.41
N SER A 426 18.34 9.63 -10.93
CA SER A 426 19.45 9.51 -11.87
C SER A 426 20.64 8.77 -11.26
N LEU A 427 21.01 9.10 -10.01
CA LEU A 427 22.10 8.45 -9.29
C LEU A 427 21.81 6.95 -9.03
N VAL A 428 20.58 6.62 -8.63
CA VAL A 428 20.16 5.22 -8.47
C VAL A 428 20.23 4.46 -9.79
N LYS A 429 19.76 5.06 -10.90
CA LYS A 429 19.81 4.45 -12.24
C LYS A 429 21.25 4.24 -12.72
N GLN A 430 22.18 5.09 -12.30
CA GLN A 430 23.62 4.96 -12.57
C GLN A 430 24.30 3.90 -11.69
N GLY A 431 23.56 3.28 -10.77
CA GLY A 431 24.03 2.14 -9.98
C GLY A 431 24.60 2.50 -8.61
N PHE A 432 24.51 3.76 -8.17
CA PHE A 432 24.99 4.16 -6.84
C PHE A 432 24.10 3.59 -5.73
N LYS A 433 24.74 2.93 -4.75
CA LYS A 433 24.03 2.14 -3.72
C LYS A 433 24.05 2.73 -2.31
N SER A 434 24.86 3.75 -2.05
CA SER A 434 24.95 4.35 -0.71
C SER A 434 25.61 5.73 -0.74
N ILE A 435 25.54 6.47 0.37
CA ILE A 435 26.28 7.75 0.54
C ILE A 435 27.78 7.53 0.40
N GLN A 436 28.30 6.43 0.92
CA GLN A 436 29.73 6.09 0.82
C GLN A 436 30.13 5.85 -0.65
N ASP A 437 29.30 5.14 -1.41
CA ASP A 437 29.53 4.89 -2.83
C ASP A 437 29.54 6.19 -3.65
N LEU A 438 28.67 7.15 -3.31
CA LEU A 438 28.72 8.50 -3.89
C LEU A 438 29.98 9.28 -3.51
N ARG A 439 30.49 9.12 -2.28
CA ARG A 439 31.72 9.79 -1.85
C ARG A 439 32.93 9.30 -2.63
N GLU A 440 33.02 7.98 -2.81
CA GLU A 440 34.16 7.32 -3.45
C GLU A 440 34.14 7.44 -4.97
N LYS A 441 32.97 7.33 -5.60
CA LYS A 441 32.84 7.16 -7.06
C LYS A 441 31.90 8.15 -7.73
N GLY A 442 31.12 8.90 -6.95
CA GLY A 442 30.03 9.76 -7.45
C GLY A 442 30.39 11.23 -7.63
N GLN A 443 31.63 11.66 -7.35
CA GLN A 443 32.00 13.08 -7.34
C GLN A 443 31.76 13.75 -8.70
N ASP A 444 32.10 13.09 -9.80
CA ASP A 444 31.89 13.63 -11.16
C ASP A 444 30.42 13.68 -11.58
N HIS A 445 29.55 13.03 -10.81
CA HIS A 445 28.12 13.02 -11.03
C HIS A 445 27.40 14.11 -10.23
N LEU A 446 28.09 14.93 -9.43
CA LEU A 446 27.50 15.96 -8.60
C LEU A 446 28.00 17.36 -9.02
N ASN A 447 27.14 18.37 -8.94
CA ASN A 447 27.59 19.77 -9.06
C ASN A 447 28.24 20.25 -7.74
N ASP A 448 28.89 21.40 -7.76
CA ASP A 448 29.67 21.88 -6.60
C ASP A 448 28.83 22.05 -5.33
N VAL A 449 27.59 22.52 -5.46
CA VAL A 449 26.65 22.63 -4.32
C VAL A 449 26.30 21.26 -3.76
N GLN A 450 26.06 20.27 -4.61
CA GLN A 450 25.77 18.89 -4.22
C GLN A 450 26.98 18.20 -3.60
N LYS A 451 28.19 18.47 -4.10
CA LYS A 451 29.45 17.98 -3.50
C LYS A 451 29.62 18.51 -2.08
N LEU A 452 29.39 19.81 -1.88
CA LEU A 452 29.40 20.41 -0.53
C LEU A 452 28.28 19.83 0.34
N GLY A 453 27.08 19.62 -0.22
CA GLY A 453 25.97 18.96 0.48
C GLY A 453 26.29 17.53 0.91
N LEU A 454 27.06 16.79 0.11
CA LEU A 454 27.54 15.44 0.43
C LEU A 454 28.66 15.45 1.47
N HIS A 455 29.53 16.47 1.43
CA HIS A 455 30.59 16.68 2.40
C HIS A 455 30.02 16.93 3.81
N TYR A 456 28.99 17.78 3.93
CA TYR A 456 28.33 18.10 5.20
C TYR A 456 27.09 17.22 5.49
N TYR A 457 26.99 16.06 4.87
CA TYR A 457 25.78 15.23 4.94
C TYR A 457 25.35 14.93 6.37
N GLU A 458 26.27 14.43 7.20
CA GLU A 458 26.00 14.06 8.60
C GLU A 458 25.64 15.29 9.45
N ASP A 459 26.34 16.40 9.25
CA ASP A 459 26.13 17.66 9.97
C ASP A 459 24.73 18.23 9.72
N ILE A 460 24.28 18.22 8.46
CA ILE A 460 22.97 18.74 8.04
C ILE A 460 21.81 17.92 8.65
N GLN A 461 22.00 16.63 8.90
CA GLN A 461 20.96 15.78 9.50
C GLN A 461 20.80 16.00 11.01
N GLN A 462 21.78 16.61 11.69
CA GLN A 462 21.72 16.80 13.13
C GLN A 462 20.83 17.96 13.53
N ARG A 463 19.90 17.71 14.46
CA ARG A 463 19.06 18.76 15.06
C ARG A 463 19.90 19.70 15.92
N ILE A 464 19.55 20.99 15.89
CA ILE A 464 20.19 22.05 16.65
C ILE A 464 19.39 22.30 17.94
N PRO A 465 19.94 22.07 19.14
CA PRO A 465 19.28 22.38 20.40
C PRO A 465 18.96 23.88 20.52
N TYR A 466 17.82 24.21 21.12
CA TYR A 466 17.42 25.61 21.32
C TYR A 466 18.51 26.46 21.99
N LYS A 467 19.16 25.92 23.03
CA LYS A 467 20.26 26.60 23.75
C LYS A 467 21.46 26.93 22.85
N GLU A 468 21.76 26.07 21.88
CA GLU A 468 22.84 26.33 20.92
C GLU A 468 22.48 27.51 20.02
N ILE A 469 21.23 27.58 19.52
CA ILE A 469 20.75 28.69 18.69
C ILE A 469 20.78 30.03 19.46
N VAL A 470 20.51 30.01 20.77
CA VAL A 470 20.66 31.22 21.62
C VAL A 470 22.10 31.73 21.59
N GLN A 471 23.10 30.84 21.62
CA GLN A 471 24.52 31.22 21.54
C GLN A 471 24.86 31.79 20.16
N HIS A 472 24.36 31.16 19.09
CA HIS A 472 24.45 31.70 17.74
C HIS A 472 23.82 33.10 17.66
N GLU A 473 22.62 33.31 18.22
CA GLU A 473 21.92 34.59 18.21
C GLU A 473 22.73 35.71 18.86
N ILE A 474 23.33 35.43 20.02
CA ILE A 474 24.18 36.40 20.74
C ILE A 474 25.36 36.83 19.86
N TYR A 475 26.10 35.86 19.33
CA TYR A 475 27.26 36.12 18.47
C TYR A 475 26.85 36.88 17.20
N LEU A 476 25.82 36.43 16.50
CA LEU A 476 25.33 37.04 15.26
C LEU A 476 24.85 38.48 15.47
N LYS A 477 24.18 38.77 16.59
CA LYS A 477 23.78 40.13 16.96
C LYS A 477 24.99 41.02 17.25
N GLN A 478 26.01 40.50 17.93
CA GLN A 478 27.26 41.24 18.16
C GLN A 478 27.96 41.60 16.84
N VAL A 479 28.06 40.63 15.92
CA VAL A 479 28.66 40.87 14.60
C VAL A 479 27.82 41.89 13.81
N LEU A 480 26.48 41.75 13.77
CA LEU A 480 25.65 42.72 13.05
C LEU A 480 25.78 44.12 13.62
N HIS A 481 25.78 44.26 14.95
CA HIS A 481 25.93 45.55 15.61
C HIS A 481 27.28 46.23 15.30
N SER A 482 28.34 45.45 15.09
CA SER A 482 29.64 45.98 14.64
C SER A 482 29.65 46.46 13.19
N VAL A 483 28.75 45.93 12.35
CA VAL A 483 28.61 46.32 10.94
C VAL A 483 27.66 47.51 10.78
N ASP A 484 26.51 47.48 11.46
CA ASP A 484 25.47 48.51 11.38
C ASP A 484 24.65 48.50 12.67
N LYS A 485 24.75 49.58 13.45
CA LYS A 485 24.07 49.73 14.75
C LYS A 485 22.56 49.92 14.60
N ASP A 486 22.09 50.40 13.45
CA ASP A 486 20.66 50.62 13.16
C ASP A 486 19.99 49.36 12.61
N ALA A 487 20.76 48.32 12.28
CA ALA A 487 20.24 47.08 11.73
C ALA A 487 19.76 46.15 12.84
N GLU A 488 18.67 45.43 12.56
CA GLU A 488 18.09 44.49 13.50
C GLU A 488 18.19 43.06 12.97
N LEU A 489 18.51 42.13 13.87
CA LEU A 489 18.57 40.71 13.58
C LEU A 489 17.46 39.98 14.31
N THR A 490 16.77 39.10 13.60
CA THR A 490 15.79 38.19 14.20
C THR A 490 16.02 36.78 13.68
N ILE A 491 16.24 35.82 14.58
CA ILE A 491 16.19 34.41 14.20
C ILE A 491 14.72 33.96 14.19
N ALA A 492 14.28 33.44 13.05
CA ALA A 492 12.91 33.06 12.77
C ALA A 492 12.74 31.53 12.86
N GLY A 493 12.03 30.92 11.93
CA GLY A 493 11.92 29.47 11.81
C GLY A 493 11.36 28.79 13.06
N SER A 494 11.76 27.54 13.28
CA SER A 494 11.31 26.76 14.45
C SER A 494 11.80 27.34 15.78
N TYR A 495 12.90 28.11 15.76
CA TYR A 495 13.42 28.82 16.93
C TYR A 495 12.41 29.86 17.44
N ARG A 496 11.91 30.74 16.56
CA ARG A 496 10.88 31.73 16.94
C ARG A 496 9.54 31.10 17.36
N ARG A 497 9.24 29.91 16.83
CA ARG A 497 8.08 29.09 17.27
C ARG A 497 8.33 28.30 18.56
N LYS A 498 9.43 28.58 19.29
CA LYS A 498 9.81 27.98 20.58
C LYS A 498 9.92 26.45 20.55
N LYS A 499 10.35 25.86 19.42
CA LYS A 499 10.60 24.42 19.35
C LYS A 499 11.88 24.06 20.11
N PRO A 500 11.93 22.89 20.79
CA PRO A 500 13.09 22.48 21.58
C PRO A 500 14.34 22.26 20.71
N THR A 501 14.16 21.93 19.43
CA THR A 501 15.26 21.81 18.45
C THR A 501 14.83 22.39 17.09
N SER A 502 15.81 22.85 16.31
CA SER A 502 15.64 23.32 14.91
C SER A 502 16.45 22.46 13.92
N GLY A 503 16.16 22.58 12.63
CA GLY A 503 16.92 21.90 11.57
C GLY A 503 18.07 22.77 11.06
N ASP A 504 17.80 24.05 10.96
CA ASP A 504 18.66 25.11 10.50
C ASP A 504 18.43 26.38 11.35
N ILE A 505 19.23 27.40 11.06
CA ILE A 505 19.11 28.73 11.65
C ILE A 505 18.69 29.69 10.55
N ASP A 506 17.45 30.18 10.65
CA ASP A 506 16.84 31.15 9.73
C ASP A 506 17.01 32.57 10.28
N LEU A 507 17.84 33.39 9.67
CA LEU A 507 18.12 34.76 10.10
C LEU A 507 17.44 35.75 9.16
N LEU A 508 16.73 36.70 9.76
CA LEU A 508 16.31 37.93 9.11
C LEU A 508 17.20 39.08 9.55
N VAL A 509 17.77 39.77 8.56
CA VAL A 509 18.51 41.02 8.76
C VAL A 509 17.64 42.16 8.21
N LYS A 510 17.06 42.94 9.12
CA LYS A 510 16.32 44.15 8.80
C LYS A 510 17.28 45.33 8.76
N GLY A 511 17.43 45.94 7.60
CA GLY A 511 18.31 47.10 7.42
C GLY A 511 17.77 48.07 6.38
N LYS A 512 18.25 49.31 6.41
CA LYS A 512 17.85 50.35 5.44
C LYS A 512 18.42 50.08 4.05
N THR A 513 19.61 49.48 3.97
CA THR A 513 20.33 49.25 2.72
C THR A 513 20.82 47.81 2.58
N LYS A 514 20.91 47.31 1.34
CA LYS A 514 21.47 45.99 1.04
C LYS A 514 22.95 45.86 1.42
N LYS A 515 23.67 46.99 1.49
CA LYS A 515 25.10 47.05 1.81
C LYS A 515 25.36 46.51 3.22
N THR A 516 24.45 46.74 4.16
CA THR A 516 24.51 46.18 5.51
C THR A 516 24.57 44.65 5.47
N TYR A 517 23.69 44.02 4.69
CA TYR A 517 23.67 42.57 4.51
C TYR A 517 24.94 42.05 3.84
N GLU A 518 25.40 42.70 2.76
CA GLU A 518 26.62 42.31 2.04
C GLU A 518 27.86 42.36 2.95
N LEU A 519 28.00 43.42 3.76
CA LEU A 519 29.07 43.56 4.74
C LEU A 519 28.95 42.55 5.88
N PHE A 520 27.74 42.29 6.37
CA PHE A 520 27.49 41.31 7.42
C PHE A 520 27.90 39.89 7.00
N VAL A 521 27.47 39.45 5.81
CA VAL A 521 27.87 38.14 5.27
C VAL A 521 29.40 38.07 5.08
N LYS A 522 30.01 39.13 4.53
CA LYS A 522 31.47 39.19 4.36
C LYS A 522 32.22 39.10 5.68
N GLN A 523 31.73 39.76 6.73
CA GLN A 523 32.31 39.74 8.07
C GLN A 523 32.20 38.35 8.71
N LEU A 524 31.07 37.66 8.54
CA LEU A 524 30.91 36.30 9.06
C LEU A 524 31.83 35.29 8.37
N ILE A 525 32.10 35.48 7.06
CA ILE A 525 33.08 34.67 6.33
C ILE A 525 34.49 34.96 6.83
N SER A 526 34.87 36.24 6.98
CA SER A 526 36.23 36.61 7.42
C SER A 526 36.55 36.17 8.85
N GLN A 527 35.54 36.11 9.72
CA GLN A 527 35.66 35.60 11.09
C GLN A 527 35.59 34.07 11.18
N GLY A 528 35.42 33.36 10.05
CA GLY A 528 35.35 31.90 10.01
C GLY A 528 34.05 31.31 10.55
N TYR A 529 33.03 32.13 10.84
CA TYR A 529 31.72 31.64 11.26
C TYR A 529 31.00 30.97 10.10
N LEU A 530 30.98 31.58 8.90
CA LEU A 530 30.46 30.95 7.68
C LEU A 530 31.59 30.21 6.97
N VAL A 531 31.51 28.88 6.96
CA VAL A 531 32.58 28.00 6.45
C VAL A 531 32.30 27.44 5.05
N CYS A 532 31.05 27.53 4.60
CA CYS A 532 30.63 27.02 3.30
C CYS A 532 29.48 27.87 2.73
N THR A 533 29.49 28.09 1.42
CA THR A 533 28.44 28.81 0.69
C THR A 533 27.77 27.87 -0.32
N PHE A 534 26.46 27.69 -0.19
CA PHE A 534 25.64 27.00 -1.19
C PHE A 534 25.04 27.98 -2.21
N ALA A 535 24.63 29.15 -1.74
CA ALA A 535 24.14 30.23 -2.58
C ALA A 535 24.38 31.57 -1.89
N ASN A 536 24.81 32.57 -2.66
CA ASN A 536 24.99 33.93 -2.16
C ASN A 536 24.44 34.94 -3.17
N GLY A 537 23.19 35.35 -2.96
CA GLY A 537 22.51 36.35 -3.76
C GLY A 537 22.42 37.71 -3.06
N SER A 538 21.88 38.69 -3.77
CA SER A 538 21.76 40.08 -3.30
C SER A 538 20.82 40.29 -2.10
N LYS A 539 19.95 39.31 -1.81
CA LYS A 539 19.01 39.35 -0.68
C LYS A 539 19.03 38.10 0.20
N LYS A 540 19.65 37.01 -0.26
CA LYS A 540 19.61 35.72 0.45
C LYS A 540 20.96 35.01 0.34
N PHE A 541 21.44 34.54 1.48
CA PHE A 541 22.58 33.65 1.62
C PHE A 541 22.10 32.31 2.17
N MET A 542 22.68 31.23 1.67
CA MET A 542 22.49 29.86 2.18
C MET A 542 23.87 29.21 2.27
N GLY A 543 24.20 28.67 3.43
CA GLY A 543 25.50 28.03 3.65
C GLY A 543 25.56 27.18 4.92
N MET A 544 26.79 26.83 5.30
CA MET A 544 27.08 26.23 6.61
C MET A 544 27.84 27.22 7.46
N GLY A 545 27.55 27.22 8.76
CA GLY A 545 28.31 27.98 9.73
C GLY A 545 28.56 27.21 11.02
N ILE A 546 29.57 27.63 11.76
CA ILE A 546 30.00 26.99 12.99
C ILE A 546 30.31 28.06 14.03
N LEU A 547 29.82 27.86 15.24
CA LEU A 547 30.20 28.69 16.37
C LEU A 547 31.54 28.20 16.94
N GLN A 548 32.41 29.11 17.38
CA GLN A 548 33.70 28.75 17.96
C GLN A 548 33.52 27.79 19.15
N GLY A 549 34.26 26.68 19.14
CA GLY A 549 34.18 25.63 20.17
C GLY A 549 33.11 24.57 19.93
N CYS A 550 32.22 24.75 18.96
CA CYS A 550 31.32 23.70 18.49
C CYS A 550 32.04 22.73 17.55
N LYS A 551 31.53 21.50 17.45
CA LYS A 551 32.09 20.44 16.59
C LYS A 551 31.30 20.19 15.30
N VAL A 552 30.07 20.71 15.22
CA VAL A 552 29.12 20.39 14.16
C VAL A 552 28.78 21.66 13.40
N ASN A 553 28.86 21.61 12.07
CA ASN A 553 28.47 22.73 11.23
C ASN A 553 26.94 22.76 11.10
N ARG A 554 26.35 23.95 11.16
CA ARG A 554 24.90 24.16 11.10
C ARG A 554 24.51 24.83 9.80
N ARG A 555 23.36 24.46 9.25
CA ARG A 555 22.76 25.17 8.13
C ARG A 555 22.35 26.57 8.56
N ILE A 556 22.86 27.58 7.85
CA ILE A 556 22.57 29.00 8.08
C ILE A 556 21.92 29.56 6.83
N ASP A 557 20.73 30.13 6.99
CA ASP A 557 20.02 30.88 5.95
C ASP A 557 19.86 32.33 6.42
N ILE A 558 20.36 33.28 5.63
CA ILE A 558 20.29 34.71 5.96
C ILE A 558 19.48 35.39 4.87
N MET A 559 18.44 36.12 5.24
CA MET A 559 17.66 36.93 4.33
C MET A 559 17.66 38.40 4.77
N TYR A 560 17.95 39.27 3.82
CA TYR A 560 17.83 40.72 3.97
C TYR A 560 16.40 41.17 3.68
N THR A 561 15.90 42.07 4.53
CA THR A 561 14.60 42.71 4.35
C THR A 561 14.68 44.20 4.66
N LYS A 562 13.92 45.00 3.89
CA LYS A 562 13.71 46.41 4.22
C LYS A 562 12.74 46.55 5.40
N PRO A 563 12.72 47.69 6.10
CA PRO A 563 11.77 47.91 7.19
C PRO A 563 10.30 47.76 6.77
N GLN A 564 9.93 48.21 5.56
CA GLN A 564 8.55 48.09 5.07
C GLN A 564 8.17 46.66 4.66
N GLU A 565 9.15 45.82 4.32
CA GLU A 565 8.96 44.42 3.93
C GLU A 565 8.98 43.49 5.15
N TYR A 566 9.52 43.96 6.29
CA TYR A 566 9.80 43.13 7.46
C TYR A 566 8.59 42.39 8.04
N PRO A 567 7.39 42.98 8.17
CA PRO A 567 6.22 42.25 8.67
C PRO A 567 5.88 41.00 7.84
N PHE A 568 6.02 41.10 6.52
CA PHE A 568 5.79 39.99 5.61
C PHE A 568 6.93 38.96 5.67
N ALA A 569 8.17 39.45 5.74
CA ALA A 569 9.36 38.62 5.82
C ALA A 569 9.37 37.78 7.11
N ILE A 570 9.10 38.40 8.27
CA ILE A 570 9.07 37.71 9.56
C ILE A 570 7.88 36.75 9.66
N LEU A 571 6.71 37.09 9.11
CA LEU A 571 5.60 36.14 8.99
C LEU A 571 6.01 34.91 8.17
N TYR A 572 6.59 35.14 6.99
CA TYR A 572 7.01 34.06 6.09
C TYR A 572 8.12 33.19 6.70
N PHE A 573 9.20 33.79 7.20
CA PHE A 573 10.33 33.05 7.79
C PHE A 573 9.98 32.41 9.13
N THR A 574 8.98 32.92 9.87
CA THR A 574 8.50 32.25 11.08
C THR A 574 7.79 30.94 10.75
N GLY A 575 7.07 30.87 9.62
CA GLY A 575 6.37 29.65 9.20
C GLY A 575 5.33 29.14 10.22
N SER A 576 5.02 27.83 10.24
CA SER A 576 5.61 26.75 9.43
C SER A 576 5.29 26.85 7.93
N SER A 577 5.92 26.00 7.12
CA SER A 577 5.64 25.94 5.67
C SER A 577 4.16 25.64 5.39
N GLU A 578 3.52 24.77 6.18
CA GLU A 578 2.10 24.45 6.09
C GLU A 578 1.22 25.63 6.48
N PHE A 579 1.57 26.33 7.56
CA PHE A 579 0.88 27.55 7.98
C PHE A 579 0.91 28.60 6.85
N ASN A 580 2.08 28.85 6.28
CA ASN A 580 2.24 29.79 5.17
C ASN A 580 1.46 29.37 3.92
N GLN A 581 1.49 28.09 3.55
CA GLN A 581 0.74 27.58 2.40
C GLN A 581 -0.77 27.73 2.59
N ARG A 582 -1.28 27.42 3.78
CA ARG A 582 -2.69 27.60 4.13
C ARG A 582 -3.08 29.08 4.05
N MET A 583 -2.36 29.95 4.75
CA MET A 583 -2.65 31.39 4.76
C MET A 583 -2.59 31.97 3.34
N ARG A 584 -1.58 31.62 2.53
CA ARG A 584 -1.50 32.04 1.12
C ARG A 584 -2.68 31.56 0.29
N SER A 585 -3.11 30.32 0.49
CA SER A 585 -4.26 29.75 -0.24
C SER A 585 -5.57 30.42 0.15
N GLU A 586 -5.76 30.75 1.42
CA GLU A 586 -6.94 31.47 1.91
C GLU A 586 -6.96 32.91 1.41
N VAL A 587 -5.83 33.63 1.49
CA VAL A 587 -5.71 35.00 0.96
C VAL A 587 -5.95 35.06 -0.55
N LEU A 588 -5.54 34.03 -1.30
CA LEU A 588 -5.85 33.92 -2.73
C LEU A 588 -7.34 33.84 -3.03
N GLN A 589 -8.14 33.26 -2.14
CA GLN A 589 -9.60 33.18 -2.32
C GLN A 589 -10.28 34.54 -2.13
N THR A 590 -9.64 35.48 -1.43
CA THR A 590 -10.15 36.84 -1.25
C THR A 590 -9.71 37.79 -2.38
N GLY A 591 -9.12 37.28 -3.46
CA GLY A 591 -8.60 38.09 -4.57
C GLY A 591 -7.28 38.80 -4.26
N LEU A 592 -6.61 38.46 -3.16
CA LEU A 592 -5.31 39.01 -2.76
C LEU A 592 -4.21 37.96 -2.88
N SER A 593 -2.95 38.36 -2.83
CA SER A 593 -1.80 37.47 -2.81
C SER A 593 -0.74 37.99 -1.87
N ILE A 594 -0.29 37.14 -0.95
CA ILE A 594 0.72 37.49 0.05
C ILE A 594 2.01 36.71 -0.22
N ASN A 595 3.13 37.43 -0.21
CA ASN A 595 4.46 36.84 -0.25
C ASN A 595 5.32 37.43 0.88
N GLU A 596 6.60 37.08 0.92
CA GLU A 596 7.56 37.54 1.93
C GLU A 596 7.93 39.03 1.85
N TYR A 597 7.45 39.75 0.84
CA TYR A 597 7.74 41.17 0.66
C TYR A 597 6.52 42.07 0.83
N SER A 598 5.32 41.58 0.51
CA SER A 598 4.11 42.42 0.40
C SER A 598 2.82 41.62 0.30
N LEU A 599 1.70 42.30 0.55
CA LEU A 599 0.36 41.91 0.15
C LEU A 599 -0.04 42.67 -1.13
N LYS A 600 -0.57 41.95 -2.12
CA LYS A 600 -0.88 42.49 -3.45
C LYS A 600 -2.27 42.04 -3.90
N ASP A 601 -2.87 42.82 -4.79
CA ASP A 601 -4.03 42.35 -5.55
C ASP A 601 -3.62 41.19 -6.48
N ALA A 602 -4.41 40.10 -6.48
CA ALA A 602 -4.05 38.87 -7.18
C ALA A 602 -4.08 39.02 -8.71
N ASN A 603 -4.88 39.95 -9.24
CA ASN A 603 -5.07 40.15 -10.67
C ASN A 603 -4.07 41.18 -11.22
N THR A 604 -4.04 42.37 -10.64
CA THR A 604 -3.23 43.50 -11.07
C THR A 604 -1.77 43.40 -10.61
N LYS A 605 -1.48 42.53 -9.63
CA LYS A 605 -0.17 42.37 -8.98
C LYS A 605 0.37 43.64 -8.30
N GLN A 606 -0.49 44.63 -8.08
CA GLN A 606 -0.14 45.87 -7.41
C GLN A 606 -0.19 45.70 -5.88
N PRO A 607 0.76 46.28 -5.13
CA PRO A 607 0.70 46.30 -3.67
C PRO A 607 -0.58 46.97 -3.17
N VAL A 608 -1.16 46.43 -2.09
CA VAL A 608 -2.29 47.09 -1.43
C VAL A 608 -1.85 48.44 -0.89
N LYS A 609 -2.74 49.44 -0.92
CA LYS A 609 -2.48 50.78 -0.39
C LYS A 609 -2.67 50.81 1.14
N HIS A 610 -1.87 50.02 1.84
CA HIS A 610 -1.86 49.94 3.30
C HIS A 610 -0.42 49.79 3.79
N VAL A 611 -0.08 50.47 4.90
CA VAL A 611 1.24 50.40 5.51
C VAL A 611 1.18 49.40 6.65
N PHE A 612 2.04 48.40 6.60
CA PHE A 612 2.15 47.36 7.63
C PHE A 612 3.41 47.61 8.45
N HIS A 613 3.25 47.74 9.77
CA HIS A 613 4.34 47.93 10.73
C HIS A 613 4.66 46.64 11.49
N THR A 614 3.65 45.80 11.74
CA THR A 614 3.77 44.55 12.49
C THR A 614 3.13 43.36 11.75
N GLU A 615 3.47 42.14 12.15
CA GLU A 615 2.76 40.95 11.66
C GLU A 615 1.26 41.04 11.96
N LYS A 616 0.87 41.59 13.11
CA LYS A 616 -0.52 41.69 13.53
C LYS A 616 -1.35 42.53 12.56
N ASP A 617 -0.79 43.61 12.04
CA ASP A 617 -1.44 44.47 11.04
C ASP A 617 -1.86 43.67 9.79
N ILE A 618 -1.10 42.63 9.43
CA ILE A 618 -1.44 41.75 8.30
C ILE A 618 -2.69 40.94 8.62
N PHE A 619 -2.79 40.39 9.83
CA PHE A 619 -3.97 39.62 10.27
C PHE A 619 -5.19 40.53 10.39
N ASP A 620 -5.02 41.70 10.99
CA ASP A 620 -6.09 42.69 11.15
C ASP A 620 -6.64 43.14 9.78
N TYR A 621 -5.76 43.42 8.81
CA TYR A 621 -6.15 43.78 7.45
C TYR A 621 -6.91 42.66 6.74
N LEU A 622 -6.50 41.40 6.95
CA LEU A 622 -7.15 40.22 6.40
C LEU A 622 -8.39 39.79 7.20
N GLN A 623 -8.72 40.48 8.29
CA GLN A 623 -9.80 40.16 9.22
C GLN A 623 -9.64 38.78 9.86
N TYR A 624 -8.40 38.38 10.13
CA TYR A 624 -8.07 37.13 10.81
C TYR A 624 -7.69 37.38 12.27
N GLU A 625 -7.98 36.41 13.13
CA GLU A 625 -7.44 36.43 14.49
C GLU A 625 -5.91 36.25 14.44
N TYR A 626 -5.19 37.08 15.19
CA TYR A 626 -3.73 37.00 15.23
C TYR A 626 -3.28 35.67 15.85
N VAL A 627 -2.40 34.97 15.14
CA VAL A 627 -1.83 33.70 15.61
C VAL A 627 -0.38 33.92 16.06
N GLU A 628 -0.17 33.71 17.36
CA GLU A 628 1.16 33.77 17.97
C GLU A 628 2.14 32.79 17.33
N PRO A 629 3.44 33.10 17.24
CA PRO A 629 4.43 32.24 16.57
C PRO A 629 4.44 30.79 17.05
N TRP A 630 4.27 30.53 18.36
CA TRP A 630 4.25 29.18 18.93
C TRP A 630 2.98 28.39 18.60
N ASP A 631 1.91 29.06 18.17
CA ASP A 631 0.63 28.44 17.77
C ASP A 631 0.50 28.21 16.26
N ARG A 632 1.50 28.64 15.47
CA ARG A 632 1.59 28.37 14.02
C ARG A 632 2.01 26.92 13.75
N LYS A 633 1.07 26.00 13.97
CA LYS A 633 1.25 24.54 13.84
C LYS A 633 1.49 24.12 12.39
N SER A 634 2.35 23.12 12.24
CA SER A 634 2.59 22.34 11.00
C SER A 634 1.49 21.34 10.70
#